data_AF-A0A8X7PRX4-F1
#
_entry.id   AF-A0A8X7PRX4-F1
#
_cell.length_a   1.000
_cell.length_b   1.000
_cell.length_c   1.000
_cell.angle_alpha   90.00
_cell.angle_beta   90.00
_cell.angle_gamma   90.00
#
_symmetry.space_group_name_H-M   'P 1'
#
loop_
_entity.id
_entity.type
_entity.pdbx_description
1 polymer ?
#
loop_
_entity_poly.entity_id
_entity_poly.type
_entity_poly.pdbx_seq_one_letter_code
_entity_poly.pdbx_strand_id
1 'polypeptide(L)' 'MTDRPPGVKSAKANGKKRKAEERLSEFAGMWSIRKEDMAIKERLSKMKLLDRLLAKVEPLDEYEETLKQKLINELVSN' A
#
# COMPACT_ATOMS: atom_id res chain seq x y z
N MET A 1 -14.06 -5.36 36.90
CA MET A 1 -13.28 -4.12 37.21
C MET A 1 -14.21 -2.96 36.94
N THR A 2 -14.71 -2.28 37.97
CA THR A 2 -15.72 -1.23 37.83
C THR A 2 -15.08 0.05 37.28
N ASP A 3 -15.65 0.60 36.21
CA ASP A 3 -15.19 1.88 35.67
C ASP A 3 -15.43 2.99 36.69
N ARG A 4 -14.37 3.74 37.00
CA ARG A 4 -14.41 4.78 38.04
C ARG A 4 -15.09 6.05 37.50
N PRO A 5 -15.83 6.78 38.34
CA PRO A 5 -16.61 7.93 37.90
C PRO A 5 -15.75 9.02 37.24
N PRO A 6 -16.29 9.74 36.25
CA PRO A 6 -15.59 10.83 35.58
C PRO A 6 -15.14 11.89 36.60
N GLY A 7 -13.91 12.40 36.43
CA GLY A 7 -13.31 13.40 37.32
C GLY A 7 -12.23 12.87 38.26
N VAL A 8 -12.11 11.55 38.46
CA VAL A 8 -11.03 10.95 39.27
C VAL A 8 -9.74 10.78 38.44
N LYS A 9 -8.57 10.98 39.06
CA LYS A 9 -7.24 10.93 38.39
C LYS A 9 -7.03 9.67 37.53
N SER A 10 -7.53 8.52 37.98
CA SER A 10 -7.45 7.25 37.24
C SER A 10 -8.32 7.23 35.98
N ALA A 11 -9.56 7.75 36.03
CA ALA A 11 -10.41 7.88 34.83
C ALA A 11 -9.80 8.84 33.80
N LYS A 12 -9.16 9.93 34.25
CA LYS A 12 -8.43 10.86 33.36
C LYS A 12 -7.21 10.22 32.70
N ALA A 13 -6.46 9.38 33.41
CA ALA A 13 -5.34 8.63 32.85
C ALA A 13 -5.80 7.60 31.81
N ASN A 14 -6.88 6.86 32.09
CA ASN A 14 -7.47 5.92 31.13
C ASN A 14 -7.99 6.61 29.88
N GLY A 15 -8.63 7.78 30.00
CA GLY A 15 -9.07 8.57 28.84
C GLY A 15 -7.92 9.06 27.95
N LYS A 16 -6.77 9.43 28.55
CA LYS A 16 -5.55 9.78 27.78
C LYS A 16 -4.96 8.56 27.05
N LYS A 17 -4.91 7.40 27.72
CA LYS A 17 -4.42 6.15 27.11
C LYS A 17 -5.29 5.72 25.93
N ARG A 18 -6.62 5.73 26.07
CA ARG A 18 -7.55 5.40 24.99
C ARG A 18 -7.36 6.29 23.75
N LYS A 19 -7.20 7.60 23.93
CA LYS A 19 -6.92 8.54 22.83
C LYS A 19 -5.57 8.30 22.14
N ALA A 20 -4.56 7.86 22.88
CA ALA A 20 -3.26 7.52 22.30
C ALA A 20 -3.35 6.23 21.48
N GLU A 21 -4.05 5.22 22.00
CA GLU A 21 -4.32 3.96 21.30
C GLU A 21 -5.11 4.18 20.00
N GLU A 22 -6.15 5.02 20.07
CA GLU A 22 -6.97 5.41 18.91
C GLU A 22 -6.12 6.08 17.83
N ARG A 23 -5.26 7.04 18.19
CA ARG A 23 -4.34 7.69 17.25
C ARG A 23 -3.35 6.70 16.63
N LEU A 24 -2.79 5.78 17.41
CA LEU A 24 -1.88 4.75 16.88
C LEU A 24 -2.62 3.83 15.89
N SER A 25 -3.87 3.48 16.19
CA SER A 25 -4.72 2.70 15.29
C SER A 25 -5.02 3.46 13.99
N GLU A 26 -5.31 4.76 14.05
CA GLU A 26 -5.48 5.62 12.88
C GLU A 26 -4.20 5.64 12.01
N PHE A 27 -3.03 5.83 12.63
CA PHE A 27 -1.74 5.81 11.92
C PHE A 27 -1.45 4.45 11.28
N ALA A 28 -1.75 3.34 11.97
CA ALA A 28 -1.61 2.01 11.41
C ALA A 28 -2.51 1.82 10.19
N GLY A 29 -3.76 2.29 10.25
CA GLY A 29 -4.69 2.27 9.13
C GLY A 29 -4.17 3.05 7.92
N MET A 30 -3.68 4.28 8.14
CA MET A 30 -3.07 5.09 7.08
C MET A 30 -1.86 4.42 6.44
N TRP A 31 -1.02 3.75 7.24
CA TRP A 31 0.15 3.04 6.74
C TRP A 31 -0.24 1.84 5.86
N SER A 32 -1.25 1.06 6.29
CA SER A 32 -1.78 -0.06 5.49
C SER A 32 -2.33 0.42 4.14
N ILE A 33 -3.16 1.47 4.13
CA ILE A 33 -3.69 2.06 2.90
C ILE A 33 -2.55 2.51 1.98
N ARG A 34 -1.54 3.18 2.53
CA ARG A 34 -0.40 3.64 1.75
C ARG A 34 0.39 2.47 1.16
N LYS A 35 0.55 1.37 1.88
CA LYS A 35 1.25 0.18 1.39
C LYS A 35 0.49 -0.46 0.22
N GLU A 36 -0.83 -0.56 0.32
CA GLU A 36 -1.69 -1.07 -0.76
C GLU A 36 -1.66 -0.17 -2.00
N ASP A 37 -1.77 1.15 -1.80
CA ASP A 37 -1.68 2.13 -2.89
C ASP A 37 -0.32 2.07 -3.61
N MET A 38 0.78 1.89 -2.86
CA MET A 38 2.11 1.72 -3.45
C MET A 38 2.21 0.43 -4.28
N ALA A 39 1.63 -0.68 -3.80
CA ALA A 39 1.61 -1.94 -4.55
C ALA A 39 0.80 -1.81 -5.86
N ILE A 40 -0.35 -1.14 -5.81
CA ILE A 40 -1.17 -0.87 -7.01
C ILE A 40 -0.42 0.04 -7.98
N LYS A 41 0.28 1.07 -7.49
CA LYS A 41 1.10 1.96 -8.32
C LYS A 41 2.26 1.24 -8.99
N GLU A 42 2.90 0.31 -8.30
CA GLU A 42 3.95 -0.54 -8.88
C GLU A 42 3.40 -1.43 -9.99
N ARG A 43 2.24 -2.06 -9.78
CA ARG A 43 1.57 -2.83 -10.82
C ARG A 43 1.21 -1.96 -12.02
N LEU A 44 0.67 -0.76 -11.79
CA LEU A 44 0.28 0.18 -12.84
C LEU A 44 1.49 0.68 -13.63
N SER A 45 2.65 0.89 -12.99
CA SER A 45 3.86 1.33 -13.68
C SER A 45 4.41 0.24 -14.62
N LYS A 46 4.36 -1.03 -14.19
CA LYS A 46 4.71 -2.19 -15.03
C LYS A 46 3.80 -2.31 -16.24
N MET A 47 2.48 -2.15 -16.07
CA MET A 47 1.52 -2.14 -17.18
C MET A 47 1.81 -1.01 -18.16
N LYS A 48 2.03 0.22 -17.68
CA LYS A 48 2.37 1.37 -18.54
C LYS A 48 3.67 1.16 -19.32
N LEU A 49 4.66 0.49 -18.71
CA LEU A 49 5.89 0.14 -19.41
C LEU A 49 5.63 -0.88 -20.52
N LEU A 50 4.83 -1.90 -20.24
CA LEU A 50 4.43 -2.89 -21.23
C LEU A 50 3.65 -2.25 -22.39
N ASP A 51 2.70 -1.36 -22.12
CA ASP A 51 1.95 -0.63 -23.14
C ASP A 51 2.88 0.16 -24.07
N ARG A 52 3.91 0.81 -23.51
CA ARG A 52 4.91 1.55 -24.30
C ARG A 52 5.75 0.62 -25.19
N LEU A 53 6.12 -0.56 -24.68
CA LEU A 53 6.87 -1.55 -25.46
C LEU A 53 6.00 -2.11 -26.59
N LEU A 54 4.71 -2.36 -26.34
CA LEU A 54 3.76 -2.84 -27.34
C LEU A 54 3.40 -1.77 -28.39
N ALA A 55 3.46 -0.49 -28.03
CA ALA A 55 3.18 0.62 -28.94
C ALA A 55 4.33 0.94 -29.90
N LYS A 56 5.53 0.38 -29.70
CA LYS A 56 6.64 0.56 -30.64
C LYS A 56 6.30 -0.15 -31.96
N VAL A 57 6.43 0.59 -33.06
CA VAL A 57 6.21 0.09 -34.43
C VAL A 57 7.47 -0.55 -35.00
N GLU A 58 8.64 -0.13 -34.50
CA GLU A 58 9.93 -0.70 -34.85
C GLU A 58 10.13 -2.07 -34.18
N PRO A 59 10.88 -2.99 -34.82
CA PRO A 59 11.22 -4.26 -34.19
C PRO A 59 11.95 -4.03 -32.88
N LEU A 60 11.50 -4.72 -31.83
CA LEU A 60 12.14 -4.67 -30.52
C LEU A 60 13.51 -5.33 -30.60
N ASP A 61 14.47 -4.75 -29.89
CA ASP A 61 15.77 -5.41 -29.72
C ASP A 61 15.61 -6.64 -28.80
N GLU A 62 16.55 -7.59 -28.89
CA GLU A 62 16.44 -8.88 -28.21
C GLU A 62 16.25 -8.71 -26.68
N TYR A 63 16.93 -7.72 -26.09
CA TYR A 63 16.77 -7.41 -24.67
C TYR A 63 15.38 -6.86 -24.32
N GLU A 64 14.76 -6.06 -25.22
CA GLU A 64 13.42 -5.52 -25.01
C GLU A 64 12.35 -6.61 -25.14
N GLU A 65 12.55 -7.57 -26.05
CA GLU A 65 11.68 -8.73 -26.17
C GLU A 65 11.71 -9.61 -24.92
N THR A 66 12.91 -9.90 -24.39
CA THR A 66 13.02 -10.65 -23.12
C THR A 66 12.37 -9.91 -21.96
N LEU A 67 12.51 -8.57 -21.90
CA LEU A 67 11.86 -7.74 -20.88
C LEU A 67 10.33 -7.77 -21.02
N LYS A 68 9.81 -7.63 -22.25
CA LYS A 68 8.38 -7.74 -22.56
C LYS A 68 7.82 -9.08 -22.09
N GLN A 69 8.49 -10.18 -22.40
CA GLN A 69 8.05 -11.52 -21.97
C GLN A 69 8.04 -11.67 -20.44
N LYS A 70 9.08 -11.18 -19.75
CA LYS A 70 9.14 -11.18 -18.29
C LYS A 70 7.99 -10.39 -17.66
N LEU A 71 7.71 -9.18 -18.17
CA LEU A 71 6.61 -8.33 -17.69
C LEU A 71 5.24 -8.99 -17.90
N ILE A 72 5.01 -9.62 -19.05
CA ILE A 72 3.77 -10.35 -19.31
C ILE A 72 3.60 -11.51 -18.31
N ASN A 73 4.64 -12.32 -18.12
CA ASN A 73 4.60 -13.44 -17.20
C ASN A 73 4.31 -12.97 -15.76
N GLU A 74 4.97 -11.90 -15.30
CA GLU A 74 4.77 -11.32 -13.97
C GLU A 74 3.35 -10.75 -13.76
N LEU A 75 2.79 -10.10 -14.77
CA LEU A 75 1.45 -9.50 -14.70
C LEU A 75 0.31 -10.53 -14.82
N VAL A 76 0.54 -11.65 -15.50
CA VAL A 76 -0.47 -12.70 -15.74
C VAL A 76 -0.42 -13.81 -14.68
N SER A 77 0.73 -14.06 -14.06
CA SER A 77 0.90 -15.15 -13.08
C SER A 77 0.54 -14.76 -11.63
N ASN A 78 0.07 -13.52 -11.41
CA ASN A 78 -0.28 -12.96 -10.10
C ASN A 78 -1.79 -12.70 -9.96
#